data_AF-A0A519JNT6-F1
#
_entry.id   AF-A0A519JNT6-F1
#
_cell.length_a   1.000
_cell.length_b   1.000
_cell.length_c   1.000
_cell.angle_alpha   90.00
_cell.angle_beta   90.00
_cell.angle_gamma   90.00
#
_symmetry.space_group_name_H-M   'P 1'
#
loop_
_entity.id
_entity.type
_entity.pdbx_description
1 polymer ?
#
loop_
_entity_poly.entity_id
_entity_poly.type
_entity_poly.pdbx_seq_one_letter_code
_entity_poly.pdbx_strand_id
1 'polypeptide(L)'
;MGRACFSKAVEDFSSHNLAANGTGWRALETLERVILDHQPTSPSEAVAILDIVISDVIGGGRADGRDIKALQAIRAMLSDQS
;
A
#
# COMPACT_ATOMS: atom_id res chain seq x y z
N MET A 1 -8.54 -0.21 10.69
CA MET A 1 -9.26 0.57 9.65
C MET A 1 -10.19 -0.37 8.91
N GLY A 2 -11.32 0.10 8.38
CA GLY A 2 -12.29 -0.75 7.68
C GLY A 2 -11.94 -0.94 6.20
N ARG A 3 -12.43 -2.02 5.57
CA ARG A 3 -12.18 -2.35 4.14
C ARG A 3 -12.56 -1.23 3.17
N ALA A 4 -13.62 -0.47 3.46
CA ALA A 4 -14.04 0.67 2.64
C ALA A 4 -13.00 1.81 2.60
N CYS A 5 -12.25 2.00 3.69
CA CYS A 5 -11.16 2.99 3.73
C CYS A 5 -9.96 2.53 2.90
N PHE A 6 -9.68 1.23 2.88
CA PHE A 6 -8.59 0.66 2.08
C PHE A 6 -8.87 0.77 0.58
N SER A 7 -10.02 0.28 0.10
CA SER A 7 -10.35 0.32 -1.33
C SER A 7 -10.34 1.74 -1.88
N LYS A 8 -10.88 2.69 -1.11
CA LYS A 8 -10.88 4.10 -1.50
C LYS A 8 -9.46 4.68 -1.54
N ALA A 9 -8.61 4.31 -0.58
CA ALA A 9 -7.22 4.76 -0.56
C ALA A 9 -6.42 4.23 -1.77
N VAL A 10 -6.63 2.96 -2.14
CA VAL A 10 -5.99 2.37 -3.34
C VAL A 10 -6.43 3.11 -4.61
N GLU A 11 -7.73 3.34 -4.79
CA GLU A 11 -8.26 4.10 -5.94
C GLU A 11 -7.68 5.52 -6.02
N ASP A 12 -7.63 6.21 -4.88
CA ASP A 12 -7.12 7.57 -4.80
C ASP A 12 -5.61 7.62 -5.05
N PHE A 13 -4.85 6.65 -4.54
CA PHE A 13 -3.40 6.55 -4.76
C PHE A 13 -3.10 6.33 -6.24
N SER A 14 -3.78 5.39 -6.90
CA SER A 14 -3.62 5.14 -8.34
C SER A 14 -3.97 6.37 -9.19
N SER A 15 -5.02 7.10 -8.81
CA SER A 15 -5.46 8.30 -9.53
C SER A 15 -4.48 9.47 -9.39
N HIS A 16 -3.85 9.63 -8.22
CA HIS A 16 -2.89 10.70 -7.96
C HIS A 16 -1.49 10.42 -8.53
N ASN A 17 -1.10 9.13 -8.62
CA ASN A 17 0.19 8.75 -9.21
C ASN A 17 0.28 9.14 -10.70
N LEU A 18 -0.87 9.26 -11.39
CA LEU A 18 -0.97 9.72 -12.78
C LEU A 18 -0.92 11.24 -12.94
N ALA A 19 -1.10 12.01 -11.86
CA ALA A 19 -1.31 13.46 -11.89
C ALA A 19 -0.11 14.29 -11.39
N ALA A 20 1.10 13.70 -11.32
CA ALA A 20 2.28 14.22 -10.62
C ALA A 20 2.77 15.60 -11.09
N ASN A 21 2.11 16.66 -10.61
CA ASN A 21 2.46 18.08 -10.74
C ASN A 21 2.65 18.68 -9.33
N GLY A 22 3.73 18.29 -8.63
CA GLY A 22 4.35 19.02 -7.50
C GLY A 22 3.56 19.27 -6.19
N THR A 23 2.23 19.14 -6.16
CA THR A 23 1.38 19.46 -4.99
C THR A 23 0.71 18.23 -4.35
N GLY A 24 0.77 17.06 -5.00
CA GLY A 24 0.12 15.82 -4.55
C GLY A 24 0.94 14.93 -3.60
N TRP A 25 2.21 15.23 -3.34
CA TRP A 25 3.11 14.33 -2.60
C TRP A 25 2.63 13.99 -1.18
N ARG A 26 2.17 14.99 -0.41
CA ARG A 26 1.67 14.74 0.97
C ARG A 26 0.39 13.92 1.00
N ALA A 27 -0.45 14.06 -0.03
CA ALA A 27 -1.67 13.27 -0.17
C ALA A 27 -1.31 11.82 -0.50
N LEU A 28 -0.38 11.60 -1.43
CA LEU A 28 0.17 10.28 -1.76
C LEU A 28 0.80 9.61 -0.52
N GLU A 29 1.65 10.32 0.23
CA GLU A 29 2.26 9.78 1.46
C GLU A 29 1.19 9.39 2.49
N THR A 30 0.11 10.17 2.64
CA THR A 30 -0.98 9.83 3.56
C THR A 30 -1.75 8.59 3.11
N LEU A 31 -2.00 8.47 1.81
CA LEU A 31 -2.70 7.32 1.22
C LEU A 31 -1.85 6.05 1.31
N GLU A 32 -0.57 6.15 1.00
CA GLU A 32 0.43 5.08 1.13
C GLU A 32 0.41 4.51 2.56
N ARG A 33 0.45 5.39 3.57
CA ARG A 33 0.37 4.98 4.98
C ARG A 33 -0.89 4.19 5.29
N VAL A 34 -2.04 4.65 4.80
CA VAL A 34 -3.32 3.95 5.01
C VAL A 34 -3.32 2.57 4.36
N ILE A 35 -2.69 2.44 3.19
CA ILE A 35 -2.63 1.18 2.45
C ILE A 35 -1.64 0.21 3.11
N LEU A 36 -0.45 0.67 3.48
CA LEU A 36 0.58 -0.17 4.10
C LEU A 36 0.26 -0.57 5.55
N ASP A 37 -0.54 0.24 6.28
CA ASP A 37 -1.02 -0.12 7.62
C ASP A 37 -2.24 -1.08 7.58
N HIS A 38 -2.73 -1.46 6.39
CA HIS A 38 -3.88 -2.37 6.23
C HIS A 38 -3.49 -3.84 6.44
N GLN A 39 -4.39 -4.60 7.08
CA GLN A 39 -4.24 -6.04 7.24
C GLN A 39 -5.03 -6.75 6.13
N PRO A 40 -4.36 -7.33 5.12
CA PRO A 40 -5.05 -7.91 3.98
C PRO A 40 -5.84 -9.16 4.39
N THR A 41 -7.05 -9.27 3.86
CA THR A 41 -7.97 -10.40 4.09
C THR A 41 -8.25 -11.19 2.81
N SER A 42 -7.74 -10.72 1.68
CA SER A 42 -7.86 -11.38 0.37
C SER A 42 -6.57 -11.23 -0.45
N PRO A 43 -6.33 -12.14 -1.42
CA PRO A 43 -5.21 -12.01 -2.34
C PRO A 43 -5.18 -10.68 -3.10
N SER A 44 -6.35 -10.14 -3.46
CA SER A 44 -6.44 -8.84 -4.14
C SER A 44 -5.97 -7.66 -3.27
N GLU A 45 -6.28 -7.68 -1.97
CA GLU A 45 -5.80 -6.66 -1.01
C GLU A 45 -4.28 -6.78 -0.85
N ALA A 46 -3.75 -8.01 -0.77
CA ALA A 46 -2.32 -8.26 -0.66
C ALA A 46 -1.54 -7.79 -1.91
N VAL A 47 -2.07 -8.01 -3.12
CA VAL A 47 -1.46 -7.53 -4.38
C VAL A 47 -1.40 -6.01 -4.40
N ALA A 48 -2.47 -5.31 -4.02
CA ALA A 48 -2.47 -3.85 -4.00
C ALA A 48 -1.43 -3.26 -3.04
N ILE A 49 -1.22 -3.91 -1.89
CA ILE A 49 -0.15 -3.53 -0.94
C ILE A 49 1.24 -3.77 -1.54
N LEU A 50 1.44 -4.93 -2.20
CA LEU A 50 2.72 -5.27 -2.84
C LEU A 50 3.08 -4.28 -3.96
N ASP A 51 2.11 -3.86 -4.76
CA ASP A 51 2.35 -2.92 -5.86
C ASP A 51 2.93 -1.59 -5.38
N ILE A 52 2.52 -1.11 -4.20
CA ILE A 52 3.08 0.11 -3.58
C ILE A 52 4.52 -0.12 -3.14
N VAL A 53 4.75 -1.17 -2.36
CA VAL A 53 6.11 -1.50 -1.85
C VAL A 53 7.10 -1.70 -3.01
N ILE A 54 6.66 -2.39 -4.07
CA ILE A 54 7.50 -2.62 -5.26
C ILE A 54 7.75 -1.31 -6.00
N SER A 55 6.73 -0.47 -6.17
CA SER A 55 6.87 0.84 -6.81
C SER A 55 7.92 1.72 -6.10
N ASP A 56 7.91 1.74 -4.77
CA ASP A 56 8.86 2.54 -3.99
C ASP A 56 10.30 2.01 -4.12
N VAL A 57 10.49 0.69 -4.09
CA VAL A 57 11.82 0.07 -4.26
C VAL A 57 12.36 0.27 -5.68
N ILE A 58 11.52 0.09 -6.72
CA ILE A 58 11.93 0.31 -8.12
C ILE A 58 12.25 1.78 -8.38
N GLY A 59 11.54 2.70 -7.74
CA GLY A 59 11.80 4.14 -7.80
C GLY A 59 13.13 4.58 -7.16
N GLY A 60 13.92 3.64 -6.61
CA GLY A 60 15.14 3.93 -5.86
C GLY A 60 14.88 4.38 -4.41
N GLY A 61 13.64 4.25 -3.95
CA GLY A 61 13.24 4.43 -2.56
C GLY A 61 13.84 3.37 -1.64
N ARG A 62 13.88 3.67 -0.35
CA ARG A 62 14.30 2.72 0.68
C ARG A 62 13.08 2.06 1.28
N ALA A 63 13.11 0.73 1.38
CA ALA A 63 12.19 0.01 2.22
C ALA A 63 12.33 0.49 3.68
N ASP A 64 11.26 0.99 4.27
CA ASP A 64 11.22 1.48 5.63
C ASP A 64 10.55 0.47 6.59
N GLY A 65 10.37 0.84 7.85
CA GLY A 65 9.75 -0.02 8.85
C GLY A 65 8.27 -0.32 8.57
N ARG A 66 7.58 0.50 7.76
CA ARG A 66 6.19 0.30 7.37
C ARG A 66 6.09 -0.69 6.22
N ASP A 67 6.97 -0.63 5.23
CA ASP A 67 7.04 -1.64 4.17
C ASP A 67 7.25 -3.04 4.75
N ILE A 68 8.13 -3.16 5.72
CA ILE A 68 8.40 -4.44 6.41
C ILE A 68 7.14 -4.93 7.13
N LYS A 69 6.39 -4.05 7.79
CA LYS A 69 5.12 -4.43 8.46
C LYS A 69 4.06 -4.88 7.47
N ALA A 70 3.95 -4.19 6.34
CA ALA A 70 3.03 -4.55 5.27
C ALA A 70 3.33 -5.95 4.71
N LEU A 71 4.62 -6.24 4.45
CA LEU A 71 5.08 -7.57 4.03
C LEU A 71 4.83 -8.65 5.09
N GLN A 72 4.99 -8.33 6.38
CA GLN A 72 4.66 -9.24 7.48
C GLN A 72 3.16 -9.54 7.53
N ALA A 73 2.30 -8.55 7.31
CA ALA A 73 0.85 -8.73 7.27
C ALA A 73 0.41 -9.62 6.09
N ILE A 74 1.00 -9.42 4.92
CA ILE A 74 0.80 -10.30 3.75
C ILE A 74 1.25 -11.74 4.07
N ARG A 75 2.44 -11.89 4.67
CA ARG A 75 2.96 -13.22 5.05
C ARG A 75 2.03 -13.93 6.04
N ALA A 76 1.51 -13.21 7.03
CA ALA A 76 0.56 -13.76 7.99
C ALA A 76 -0.72 -14.24 7.29
N MET A 77 -1.30 -13.42 6.41
CA MET A 77 -2.48 -13.79 5.62
C MET A 77 -2.25 -15.07 4.80
N LEU A 78 -1.09 -15.18 4.13
CA LEU A 78 -0.76 -16.37 3.32
C LEU A 78 -0.52 -17.60 4.18
N SER A 79 0.04 -17.43 5.38
CA SER A 79 0.30 -18.55 6.30
C SER A 79 -0.98 -19.08 6.94
N ASP A 80 -1.98 -18.22 7.20
CA ASP A 80 -3.29 -18.62 7.75
C ASP A 80 -4.17 -19.36 6.72
N GLN A 81 -3.81 -19.34 5.44
CA GLN A 81 -4.48 -20.11 4.38
C GLN A 81 -3.85 -21.51 4.15
N SER A 82 -2.83 -21.87 4.93
CA SER A 82 -2.06 -23.13 4.81
C SER A 82 -2.60 -24.25 5.70
#